data_AF-A0A835ESY5-F1
#
_entry.id   AF-A0A835ESY5-F1
#
_cell.length_a   1.000
_cell.length_b   1.000
_cell.length_c   1.000
_cell.angle_alpha   90.00
_cell.angle_beta   90.00
_cell.angle_gamma   90.00
#
_symmetry.space_group_name_H-M   'P 1'
#
loop_
_entity.id
_entity.type
_entity.pdbx_description
1 polymer ?
#
loop_
_entity_poly.entity_id
_entity_poly.type
_entity_poly.pdbx_seq_one_letter_code
_entity_poly.pdbx_strand_id
1 'polypeptide(L)'
;MDIWFLMSFEKGFWVKQYSIQIERVYSYFWPVIVLQDGRIVIVIHVEGKQTVEIHNPRRNTFSVLADTSRSCAINVYTGNLLSLGRQQPAINEVRN
;
A
#
# COMPACT_ATOMS: atom_id res chain seq x y z
N MET A 1 3.51 6.92 15.18
CA MET A 1 2.36 6.00 15.18
C MET A 1 2.84 4.63 15.59
N ASP A 2 2.13 3.95 16.50
CA ASP A 2 2.43 2.58 16.87
C ASP A 2 1.43 1.61 16.23
N ILE A 3 1.90 0.50 15.71
CA ILE A 3 1.06 -0.57 15.17
C ILE A 3 1.08 -1.75 16.13
N TRP A 4 -0.12 -2.10 16.61
CA TRP A 4 -0.36 -3.19 17.53
C TRP A 4 -1.11 -4.30 16.83
N PHE A 5 -0.70 -5.54 17.09
CA PHE A 5 -1.33 -6.73 16.55
C PHE A 5 -2.03 -7.49 17.68
N LEU A 6 -3.27 -7.89 17.43
CA LEU A 6 -3.99 -8.79 18.33
C LEU A 6 -3.44 -10.20 18.10
N MET A 7 -2.61 -10.67 19.03
CA MET A 7 -1.93 -11.97 18.93
C MET A 7 -2.79 -13.12 19.47
N SER A 8 -3.68 -12.82 20.43
CA SER A 8 -4.64 -13.78 20.96
C SER A 8 -5.96 -13.07 21.18
N PHE A 9 -6.97 -13.42 20.38
CA PHE A 9 -8.32 -12.90 20.53
C PHE A 9 -8.93 -13.33 21.87
N GLU A 10 -8.80 -14.61 22.22
CA GLU A 10 -9.36 -15.19 23.45
C GLU A 10 -8.84 -14.50 24.71
N LYS A 11 -7.56 -14.13 24.73
CA LYS A 11 -6.91 -13.49 25.89
C LYS A 11 -6.86 -11.96 25.78
N GLY A 12 -7.31 -11.40 24.66
CA GLY A 12 -7.22 -9.96 24.39
C GLY A 12 -5.79 -9.41 24.34
N PHE A 13 -4.79 -10.23 24.00
CA PHE A 13 -3.40 -9.80 24.03
C PHE A 13 -2.99 -9.05 22.76
N TRP A 14 -2.64 -7.78 22.96
CA TRP A 14 -2.05 -6.92 21.95
C TRP A 14 -0.54 -6.82 22.11
N VAL A 15 0.18 -6.94 21.00
CA VAL A 15 1.63 -6.78 20.95
C VAL A 15 1.98 -5.63 20.02
N LYS A 16 2.74 -4.66 20.52
CA LYS A 16 3.32 -3.60 19.72
C LYS A 16 4.41 -4.21 18.83
N GLN A 17 4.17 -4.20 17.52
CA GLN A 17 5.13 -4.74 16.55
C GLN A 17 5.97 -3.63 15.90
N TYR A 18 5.37 -2.46 15.66
CA TYR A 18 6.04 -1.37 14.97
C TYR A 18 5.86 -0.05 15.71
N SER A 19 6.89 0.79 15.67
CA SER A 19 6.84 2.18 16.05
C SER A 19 7.36 3.01 14.88
N ILE A 20 6.47 3.76 14.25
CA ILE A 20 6.75 4.56 13.07
C ILE A 20 6.92 6.00 13.52
N GLN A 21 8.11 6.56 13.25
CA GLN A 21 8.36 7.97 13.42
C GLN A 21 7.86 8.71 12.18
N ILE A 22 7.03 9.71 12.40
CA ILE A 22 6.39 10.46 11.33
C ILE A 22 6.64 11.94 11.61
N GLU A 23 7.56 12.53 10.88
CA GLU A 23 7.96 13.94 11.01
C GLU A 23 7.16 14.83 10.04
N ARG A 24 5.90 14.47 9.76
CA ARG A 24 5.02 15.21 8.86
C ARG A 24 3.83 15.73 9.66
N VAL A 25 3.93 17.00 10.06
CA VAL A 25 2.94 17.68 10.89
C VAL A 25 1.60 17.77 10.13
N TYR A 26 0.47 17.70 10.86
CA TYR A 26 -0.90 17.84 10.31
C TYR A 26 -1.30 16.85 9.22
N SER A 27 -0.76 15.63 9.30
CA SER A 27 -0.98 14.62 8.27
C SER A 27 -1.79 13.44 8.83
N TYR A 28 -2.65 12.84 8.00
CA TYR A 28 -3.38 11.62 8.34
C TYR A 28 -2.64 10.41 7.79
N PHE A 29 -2.53 9.37 8.61
CA PHE A 29 -1.80 8.14 8.28
C PHE A 29 -2.67 6.94 8.60
N TRP A 30 -2.81 6.04 7.64
CA TRP A 30 -3.44 4.74 7.88
C TRP A 30 -2.59 3.61 7.28
N PRO A 31 -2.08 2.69 8.12
CA PRO A 31 -1.40 1.51 7.63
C PRO A 31 -2.42 0.62 6.93
N VAL A 32 -2.07 0.13 5.75
CA VAL A 32 -2.93 -0.72 4.93
C VAL A 32 -2.55 -2.18 5.10
N ILE A 33 -1.25 -2.49 4.97
CA ILE A 33 -0.73 -3.85 5.08
C ILE A 33 0.73 -3.85 5.47
N VAL A 34 1.12 -4.86 6.26
CA VAL A 34 2.52 -5.22 6.49
C VAL A 34 2.89 -6.30 5.47
N LEU A 35 3.88 -6.02 4.63
CA LEU A 35 4.40 -6.94 3.64
C LEU A 35 5.23 -8.04 4.31
N GLN A 36 5.43 -9.15 3.60
CA GLN A 36 6.18 -10.31 4.13
C GLN A 36 7.61 -9.96 4.56
N ASP A 37 8.24 -8.96 3.94
CA ASP A 37 9.58 -8.49 4.30
C ASP A 37 9.60 -7.46 5.45
N GLY A 38 8.44 -7.20 6.07
CA GLY A 38 8.28 -6.28 7.20
C GLY A 38 8.19 -4.82 6.82
N ARG A 39 8.20 -4.46 5.53
CA ARG A 39 7.84 -3.11 5.08
C ARG A 39 6.34 -2.89 5.20
N ILE A 40 5.94 -1.63 5.37
CA ILE A 40 4.54 -1.28 5.67
C ILE A 40 4.02 -0.39 4.54
N VAL A 41 2.92 -0.77 3.90
CA VAL A 41 2.19 0.11 3.00
C VAL A 41 1.30 1.01 3.83
N ILE A 42 1.47 2.31 3.66
CA ILE A 42 0.78 3.35 4.42
C ILE A 42 0.20 4.33 3.43
N VAL A 43 -1.00 4.81 3.70
CA VAL A 43 -1.55 5.95 2.98
C VAL A 43 -1.37 7.18 3.83
N ILE A 44 -0.91 8.23 3.17
CA ILE A 44 -0.53 9.49 3.79
C ILE A 44 -1.33 10.60 3.13
N HIS A 45 -1.96 11.43 3.94
CA HIS A 45 -2.58 12.67 3.48
C HIS A 45 -1.88 13.86 4.13
N VAL A 46 -1.16 14.64 3.33
CA VAL A 46 -0.39 15.83 3.75
C VAL A 46 -0.78 16.99 2.83
N GLU A 47 -1.09 18.16 3.38
CA GLU A 47 -1.32 19.39 2.60
C GLU A 47 -2.32 19.25 1.43
N GLY A 48 -3.37 18.43 1.61
CA GLY A 48 -4.40 18.21 0.59
C GLY A 48 -4.05 17.20 -0.51
N LYS A 49 -2.87 16.55 -0.39
CA LYS A 49 -2.38 15.50 -1.28
C LYS A 49 -2.44 14.14 -0.58
N GLN A 50 -2.99 13.13 -1.26
CA GLN A 50 -2.99 11.74 -0.78
C GLN A 50 -2.02 10.89 -1.59
N THR A 51 -1.11 10.19 -0.90
CA THR A 51 -0.14 9.27 -1.49
C THR A 51 -0.23 7.90 -0.84
N VAL A 52 0.04 6.85 -1.62
CA VAL A 52 0.36 5.52 -1.10
C VAL A 52 1.89 5.42 -1.04
N GLU A 53 2.42 5.15 0.14
CA GLU A 53 3.87 5.06 0.38
C GLU A 53 4.23 3.72 1.03
N ILE A 54 5.44 3.24 0.78
CA ILE A 54 6.05 2.12 1.53
C ILE A 54 6.99 2.70 2.58
N HIS A 55 6.75 2.37 3.84
CA HIS A 55 7.66 2.62 4.95
C HIS A 55 8.59 1.43 5.17
N ASN A 56 9.89 1.69 5.32
CA ASN A 56 10.88 0.73 5.76
C ASN A 56 11.29 1.03 7.22
N PRO A 57 10.79 0.26 8.20
CA PRO A 57 11.07 0.49 9.62
C PRO A 57 12.56 0.40 9.97
N ARG A 58 13.34 -0.44 9.28
CA ARG A 58 14.77 -0.64 9.58
C ARG A 58 15.61 0.59 9.30
N ARG A 59 15.19 1.41 8.33
CA ARG A 59 15.89 2.62 7.89
C ARG A 59 15.14 3.91 8.20
N ASN A 60 13.92 3.79 8.73
CA ASN A 60 12.99 4.90 8.92
C ASN A 60 12.77 5.73 7.63
N THR A 61 12.71 5.08 6.47
CA THR A 61 12.55 5.74 5.17
C THR A 61 11.18 5.49 4.57
N PHE A 62 10.69 6.43 3.77
CA PHE A 62 9.45 6.31 3.01
C PHE A 62 9.72 6.41 1.51
N SER A 63 8.96 5.67 0.70
CA SER A 63 9.02 5.73 -0.76
C SER A 63 7.62 5.81 -1.34
N VAL A 64 7.37 6.80 -2.19
CA VAL A 64 6.06 7.00 -2.84
C VAL A 64 5.85 5.93 -3.91
N LEU A 65 4.70 5.24 -3.85
CA LEU A 65 4.26 4.31 -4.88
C LEU A 65 3.30 4.94 -5.87
N ALA A 66 2.33 5.71 -5.36
CA ALA A 66 1.29 6.30 -6.18
C ALA A 66 0.74 7.57 -5.54
N ASP A 67 0.31 8.50 -6.38
CA ASP A 67 -0.54 9.62 -6.02
C ASP A 67 -1.99 9.21 -6.29
N THR A 68 -2.83 9.24 -5.26
CA THR A 68 -4.24 8.86 -5.36
C THR A 68 -5.15 10.07 -5.44
N SER A 69 -4.60 11.29 -5.55
CA SER A 69 -5.29 12.58 -5.46
C SER A 69 -6.09 12.70 -4.14
N ARG A 70 -7.35 12.24 -4.15
CA ARG A 70 -8.20 11.98 -2.98
C ARG A 70 -9.02 10.71 -3.21
N SER A 71 -8.63 9.61 -2.59
CA SER A 71 -9.49 8.44 -2.45
C SER A 71 -10.16 8.43 -1.07
N CYS A 72 -11.43 8.03 -1.03
CA CYS A 72 -12.16 7.77 0.22
C CYS A 72 -11.96 6.35 0.75
N ALA A 73 -11.42 5.43 -0.06
CA ALA A 73 -11.20 4.04 0.32
C ALA A 73 -10.00 3.43 -0.44
N ILE A 74 -9.16 2.70 0.28
CA ILE A 74 -8.03 1.95 -0.28
C ILE A 74 -8.07 0.56 0.34
N ASN A 75 -8.01 -0.47 -0.50
CA ASN A 75 -8.07 -1.87 -0.11
C ASN A 75 -6.93 -2.66 -0.75
N VAL A 76 -6.54 -3.76 -0.11
CA VAL A 76 -5.59 -4.71 -0.68
C VAL A 76 -6.35 -5.75 -1.47
N TYR A 77 -5.96 -5.95 -2.72
CA TYR A 77 -6.49 -7.02 -3.57
C TYR A 77 -5.40 -8.08 -3.79
N THR A 78 -5.68 -9.32 -3.41
CA THR A 78 -4.76 -10.47 -3.54
C THR A 78 -5.18 -11.43 -4.66
N GLY A 79 -6.20 -11.09 -5.44
CA GLY A 79 -6.65 -11.91 -6.56
C GLY A 79 -5.90 -11.63 -7.87
N ASN A 80 -6.33 -12.31 -8.93
CA ASN A 80 -5.79 -12.12 -10.27
C ASN A 80 -6.56 -11.05 -11.03
N LEU A 81 -5.85 -10.12 -11.66
CA LEU A 81 -6.45 -9.20 -12.63
C LEU A 81 -6.65 -9.94 -13.95
N LEU A 82 -7.88 -9.92 -14.47
CA LEU A 82 -8.13 -10.36 -15.83
C LEU A 82 -7.46 -9.35 -16.78
N SER A 83 -6.61 -9.84 -17.67
CA SER A 83 -6.11 -9.01 -18.77
C SER A 83 -6.94 -9.28 -20.02
N LEU A 84 -7.38 -8.21 -20.69
CA LEU A 84 -7.99 -8.33 -22.00
C LEU A 84 -6.85 -8.64 -22.99
N GLY A 85 -6.81 -9.87 -23.51
CA GLY A 85 -5.86 -10.23 -24.56
C GLY A 85 -6.09 -9.33 -25.77
N ARG A 86 -5.10 -8.51 -26.13
CA ARG A 86 -5.18 -7.76 -27.40
C ARG A 86 -5.25 -8.77 -28.53
N GLN A 87 -6.33 -8.76 -29.32
CA GLN A 87 -6.31 -9.42 -30.61
C GLN A 87 -5.28 -8.70 -31.49
N GLN A 88 -4.20 -9.39 -31.83
CA GLN A 88 -3.31 -8.97 -32.90
C GLN A 88 -4.12 -9.02 -34.20
N PRO A 89 -4.25 -7.93 -34.98
CA PRO A 89 -4.88 -8.02 -36.29
C PRO A 89 -4.09 -9.02 -37.14
N ALA A 90 -4.80 -9.97 -37.75
CA ALA A 90 -4.21 -10.93 -38.68
C ALA A 90 -3.55 -10.15 -39.83
N ILE A 91 -2.22 -10.28 -39.95
CA ILE A 91 -1.49 -9.78 -41.10
C ILE A 91 -1.89 -10.69 -42.26
N ASN A 92 -2.78 -10.23 -43.13
CA ASN A 92 -3.05 -10.91 -44.39
C ASN A 92 -1.81 -10.73 -45.27
N GLU A 93 -1.00 -11.79 -45.42
CA GLU A 93 0.01 -11.85 -46.47
C GLU A 93 -0.68 -11.81 -47.84
N VAL A 94 -0.51 -10.70 -48.55
CA VAL A 94 -0.79 -10.62 -49.98
C VAL A 94 0.32 -11.37 -50.68
N ARG A 95 0.04 -12.61 -51.13
CA ARG A 95 0.87 -13.31 -52.11
C ARG A 95 0.72 -12.64 -53.47
N ASN A 96 1.83 -12.13 -54.00
CA ASN A 96 2.01 -11.89 -55.44
C ASN A 96 2.50 -13.18 -56.10
#